data_AF-A0A318EPY8-F1
#
_entry.id   AF-A0A318EPY8-F1
#
_cell.length_a   1.000
_cell.length_b   1.000
_cell.length_c   1.000
_cell.angle_alpha   90.00
_cell.angle_beta   90.00
_cell.angle_gamma   90.00
#
_symmetry.space_group_name_H-M   'P 1'
#
loop_
_entity.id
_entity.type
_entity.pdbx_description
1 polymer ?
#
loop_
_entity_poly.entity_id
_entity_poly.type
_entity_poly.pdbx_seq_one_letter_code
_entity_poly.pdbx_strand_id
1 'polypeptide(L)'
;MNKIEQLKPLTIGILGYNTDLSFRGLHDLACDNEEQVEQHKKEFLKLADETKIIPITNTNLLSSRRAVRIDQLILFDDDRWLIESNKAENILKIKRFLLCHSCVPEEYQILKYEDVF
;
A
#
# COMPACT_ATOMS: atom_id res chain seq x y z
N MET A 1 -3.43 35.56 5.11
CA MET A 1 -2.88 34.31 5.67
C MET A 1 -3.28 33.18 4.75
N ASN A 2 -2.33 32.67 3.95
CA ASN A 2 -2.56 31.44 3.21
C ASN A 2 -2.65 30.30 4.22
N LYS A 3 -3.78 29.59 4.26
CA LYS A 3 -3.84 28.29 4.95
C LYS A 3 -2.80 27.41 4.28
N ILE A 4 -1.72 27.09 4.98
CA ILE A 4 -0.87 25.98 4.59
C ILE A 4 -1.78 24.76 4.68
N GLU A 5 -2.14 24.19 3.53
CA GLU A 5 -2.85 22.90 3.50
C GLU A 5 -1.94 21.91 4.22
N GLN A 6 -2.34 21.47 5.41
CA GLN A 6 -1.66 20.39 6.09
C GLN A 6 -1.90 19.13 5.25
N LEU A 7 -0.85 18.67 4.56
CA LEU A 7 -0.88 17.39 3.88
C LEU A 7 -1.17 16.31 4.92
N LYS A 8 -2.29 15.62 4.75
CA LYS A 8 -2.68 14.50 5.61
C LYS A 8 -1.73 13.33 5.29
N PRO A 9 -1.09 12.72 6.29
CA PRO A 9 -0.27 11.53 6.07
C PRO A 9 -1.08 10.40 5.45
N LEU A 10 -0.51 9.73 4.44
CA LEU A 10 -1.22 8.68 3.73
C LEU A 10 -1.13 7.34 4.46
N THR A 11 -2.14 6.50 4.28
CA THR A 11 -2.02 5.06 4.54
C THR A 11 -1.96 4.33 3.21
N ILE A 12 -0.82 3.70 2.92
CA ILE A 12 -0.56 3.00 1.66
C ILE A 12 -0.57 1.49 1.92
N GLY A 13 -1.38 0.76 1.16
CA GLY A 13 -1.33 -0.70 1.15
C GLY A 13 -0.37 -1.22 0.07
N ILE A 14 0.40 -2.26 0.35
CA ILE A 14 1.15 -3.02 -0.67
C ILE A 14 0.52 -4.39 -0.82
N LEU A 15 0.15 -4.76 -2.03
CA LEU A 15 -0.38 -6.08 -2.34
C LEU A 15 0.53 -6.75 -3.37
N GLY A 16 1.08 -7.90 -2.98
CA GLY A 16 1.71 -8.83 -3.91
C GLY A 16 0.80 -9.97 -4.32
N TYR A 17 1.26 -10.76 -5.30
CA TYR A 17 0.62 -12.01 -5.71
C TYR A 17 0.35 -12.96 -4.53
N ASN A 18 1.28 -13.00 -3.57
CA ASN A 18 1.14 -13.72 -2.32
C ASN A 18 1.64 -12.89 -1.13
N THR A 19 1.44 -13.40 0.09
CA THR A 19 1.82 -12.72 1.32
C THR A 19 3.31 -12.41 1.38
N ASP A 20 4.16 -13.35 0.95
CA ASP A 20 5.62 -13.17 1.00
C ASP A 20 6.04 -12.02 0.07
N LEU A 21 5.42 -11.91 -1.10
CA LEU A 21 5.66 -10.83 -2.04
C LEU A 21 5.17 -9.47 -1.53
N SER A 22 4.04 -9.42 -0.79
CA SER A 22 3.62 -8.19 -0.10
C SER A 22 4.66 -7.73 0.94
N PHE A 23 5.25 -8.66 1.70
CA PHE A 23 6.29 -8.32 2.70
C PHE A 23 7.62 -7.96 2.04
N ARG A 24 7.97 -8.63 0.94
CA ARG A 24 9.14 -8.25 0.13
C ARG A 24 8.99 -6.83 -0.39
N GLY A 25 7.87 -6.48 -1.01
CA GLY A 25 7.64 -5.12 -1.49
C GLY A 25 7.71 -4.05 -0.38
N LEU A 26 7.31 -4.39 0.85
CA LEU A 26 7.51 -3.49 2.00
C LEU A 26 8.99 -3.28 2.32
N HIS A 27 9.76 -4.36 2.32
CA HIS A 27 11.20 -4.32 2.55
C HIS A 27 11.91 -3.51 1.46
N ASP A 28 11.57 -3.74 0.19
CA ASP A 28 12.24 -3.08 -0.94
C ASP A 28 11.92 -1.59 -0.97
N LEU A 29 10.66 -1.20 -0.72
CA LEU A 29 10.32 0.20 -0.55
C LEU A 29 11.05 0.86 0.64
N ALA A 30 11.31 0.12 1.72
CA ALA A 30 12.09 0.63 2.84
C ALA A 30 13.56 0.87 2.45
N CYS A 31 14.15 -0.04 1.67
CA CYS A 31 15.50 0.10 1.15
C CYS A 31 15.62 1.26 0.15
N ASP A 32 14.68 1.34 -0.81
CA ASP A 32 14.68 2.37 -1.86
C ASP A 32 14.44 3.78 -1.31
N ASN A 33 13.85 3.89 -0.11
CA ASN A 33 13.52 5.16 0.53
C ASN A 33 14.18 5.31 1.90
N GLU A 34 15.34 4.66 2.15
CA GLU A 34 15.99 4.60 3.47
C GLU A 34 16.09 5.97 4.16
N GLU A 35 16.44 7.02 3.41
CA GLU A 35 16.57 8.40 3.93
C GLU A 35 15.27 9.00 4.47
N GLN A 36 14.12 8.48 4.03
CA GLN A 36 12.78 8.94 4.41
C GLN A 36 12.15 8.05 5.48
N VAL A 37 12.73 6.89 5.77
CA VAL A 37 12.20 5.92 6.73
C VAL A 37 12.47 6.39 8.16
N GLU A 38 11.41 6.59 8.93
CA GLU A 38 11.50 6.86 10.36
C GLU A 38 11.42 5.57 11.20
N GLN A 39 10.57 4.62 10.78
CA GLN A 39 10.40 3.35 11.48
C GLN A 39 10.09 2.21 10.50
N HIS A 40 10.89 1.15 10.57
CA HIS A 40 10.68 -0.09 9.84
C HIS A 40 10.39 -1.24 10.82
N LYS A 41 9.21 -1.85 10.69
CA LYS A 41 8.83 -3.09 11.36
C LYS A 41 8.34 -4.10 10.34
N LYS A 42 8.29 -5.37 10.74
CA LYS A 42 7.79 -6.45 9.89
C LYS A 42 6.38 -6.13 9.37
N GLU A 43 5.53 -5.53 10.19
CA GLU A 43 4.12 -5.29 9.88
C GLU A 43 3.85 -3.95 9.20
N PHE A 44 4.80 -2.99 9.20
CA PHE A 44 4.62 -1.69 8.58
C PHE A 44 5.93 -0.91 8.43
N LEU A 45 5.91 0.04 7.51
CA LEU A 45 6.88 1.11 7.36
C LEU A 45 6.22 2.46 7.70
N LYS A 46 6.94 3.33 8.38
CA LYS A 46 6.52 4.71 8.64
C LYS A 46 7.60 5.66 8.12
N LEU A 47 7.18 6.62 7.31
CA LEU A 47 8.04 7.66 6.76
C LEU A 47 8.05 8.91 7.66
N ALA A 48 9.02 9.80 7.44
CA ALA A 48 9.22 11.03 8.20
C ALA A 48 8.04 12.02 8.13
N ASP A 49 7.20 11.93 7.09
CA ASP A 49 5.97 12.71 6.95
C ASP A 49 4.75 12.06 7.63
N GLU A 50 4.98 11.03 8.45
CA GLU A 50 3.99 10.17 9.11
C GLU A 50 3.21 9.22 8.18
N THR A 51 3.53 9.16 6.87
CA THR A 51 2.93 8.21 5.94
C THR A 51 3.23 6.79 6.39
N LYS A 52 2.19 5.94 6.39
CA LYS A 52 2.28 4.53 6.79
C LYS A 52 2.11 3.63 5.59
N ILE A 53 3.03 2.69 5.41
CA ILE A 53 2.95 1.68 4.38
C ILE A 53 2.78 0.32 5.05
N ILE A 54 1.78 -0.45 4.62
CA ILE A 54 1.40 -1.73 5.24
C ILE A 54 1.24 -2.83 4.20
N PRO A 55 1.71 -4.06 4.47
CA PRO A 55 1.47 -5.19 3.60
C PRO A 55 0.01 -5.63 3.74
N ILE A 56 -0.67 -5.72 2.60
CA ILE A 56 -2.00 -6.26 2.46
C ILE A 56 -1.88 -7.77 2.34
N THR A 57 -2.45 -8.46 3.32
CA THR A 57 -2.49 -9.92 3.41
C THR A 57 -3.93 -10.39 3.49
N ASN A 58 -4.17 -11.66 3.17
CA ASN A 58 -5.51 -12.26 3.28
C ASN A 58 -6.09 -12.14 4.70
N THR A 59 -5.24 -12.17 5.73
CA THR A 59 -5.66 -12.03 7.13
C THR A 59 -6.12 -10.61 7.45
N ASN A 60 -5.48 -9.58 6.89
CA ASN A 60 -5.81 -8.19 7.22
C ASN A 60 -7.01 -7.66 6.42
N LEU A 61 -7.26 -8.21 5.23
CA LEU A 61 -8.42 -7.92 4.37
C LEU A 61 -9.76 -8.38 4.97
N LEU A 62 -9.77 -9.51 5.68
CA LEU A 62 -11.01 -10.20 6.07
C LEU A 62 -11.28 -10.21 7.59
N SER A 63 -10.24 -10.03 8.42
CA SER A 63 -10.34 -10.35 9.86
C SER A 63 -10.47 -9.14 10.78
N SER A 64 -10.26 -7.93 10.27
CA SER A 64 -10.26 -6.75 11.13
C SER A 64 -11.68 -6.20 11.30
N ARG A 65 -12.23 -6.33 12.51
CA ARG A 65 -13.41 -5.55 12.99
C ARG A 65 -13.23 -4.02 12.86
N ARG A 66 -12.04 -3.57 12.47
CA ARG A 66 -11.71 -2.23 11.98
C ARG A 66 -11.13 -2.39 10.58
N ALA A 67 -11.98 -2.32 9.56
CA ALA A 67 -11.54 -2.28 8.18
C ALA A 67 -10.40 -1.25 8.06
N VAL A 68 -9.21 -1.72 7.72
CA VAL A 68 -8.07 -0.85 7.49
C VAL A 68 -8.44 0.02 6.30
N ARG A 69 -8.57 1.33 6.53
CA ARG A 69 -8.74 2.30 5.44
C ARG A 69 -7.37 2.60 4.86
N ILE A 70 -7.27 2.63 3.54
CA ILE A 70 -6.04 3.02 2.85
C ILE A 70 -6.40 4.16 1.89
N ASP A 71 -5.45 5.06 1.67
CA ASP A 71 -5.57 6.15 0.72
C ASP A 71 -4.97 5.73 -0.65
N GLN A 72 -4.02 4.81 -0.68
CA GLN A 72 -3.40 4.31 -1.91
C GLN A 72 -3.09 2.81 -1.80
N LEU A 73 -3.06 2.13 -2.95
CA LEU A 73 -2.65 0.75 -3.11
C LEU A 73 -1.48 0.67 -4.09
N ILE A 74 -0.41 -0.01 -3.71
CA ILE A 74 0.68 -0.41 -4.59
C ILE A 74 0.50 -1.89 -4.91
N LEU A 75 0.39 -2.21 -6.20
CA LEU A 75 0.49 -3.57 -6.72
C LEU A 75 1.97 -3.86 -6.94
N PHE A 76 2.50 -4.81 -6.18
CA PHE A 76 3.91 -5.18 -6.22
C PHE A 76 4.04 -6.59 -6.82
N ASP A 77 4.63 -6.70 -8.00
CA ASP A 77 4.77 -7.98 -8.70
C ASP A 77 5.99 -7.97 -9.62
N ASP A 78 6.38 -9.14 -10.11
CA ASP A 78 7.41 -9.23 -11.15
C ASP A 78 6.87 -8.87 -12.55
N ASP A 79 7.74 -8.96 -13.54
CA ASP A 79 7.48 -8.64 -14.96
C ASP A 79 6.28 -9.39 -15.57
N ARG A 80 5.81 -10.47 -14.94
CA ARG A 80 4.65 -11.27 -15.39
C ARG A 80 3.31 -10.68 -14.97
N TRP A 81 3.27 -9.82 -13.94
CA TRP A 81 2.06 -9.17 -13.43
C TRP A 81 0.87 -10.10 -13.16
N LEU A 82 1.14 -11.31 -12.64
CA LEU A 82 0.13 -12.32 -12.32
C LEU A 82 -0.88 -11.85 -11.26
N ILE A 83 -0.55 -10.83 -10.48
CA ILE A 83 -1.46 -10.17 -9.54
C ILE A 83 -2.72 -9.66 -10.23
N GLU A 84 -2.63 -9.17 -11.46
CA GLU A 84 -3.79 -8.58 -12.15
C GLU A 84 -4.88 -9.61 -12.43
N SER A 85 -4.50 -10.82 -12.86
CA SER A 85 -5.43 -11.91 -13.08
C SER A 85 -5.81 -12.62 -11.78
N ASN A 86 -4.84 -12.91 -10.92
CA ASN A 86 -5.02 -13.83 -9.80
C ASN A 86 -5.60 -13.13 -8.56
N LYS A 87 -5.50 -11.80 -8.49
CA LYS A 87 -6.06 -10.97 -7.41
C LYS A 87 -7.09 -9.97 -7.91
N ALA A 88 -7.59 -10.08 -9.14
CA ALA A 88 -8.61 -9.18 -9.71
C ALA A 88 -9.78 -8.91 -8.74
N GLU A 89 -10.34 -9.96 -8.15
CA GLU A 89 -11.46 -9.84 -7.19
C GLU A 89 -11.03 -9.12 -5.90
N ASN A 90 -9.81 -9.40 -5.41
CA ASN A 90 -9.28 -8.73 -4.22
C ASN A 90 -9.03 -7.24 -4.49
N ILE A 91 -8.46 -6.90 -5.65
CA ILE A 91 -8.23 -5.52 -6.08
C ILE A 91 -9.57 -4.78 -6.16
N LEU A 92 -10.60 -5.40 -6.75
CA LEU A 92 -11.94 -4.82 -6.82
C LEU A 92 -12.54 -4.59 -5.41
N LYS A 93 -12.39 -5.55 -4.50
CA LYS A 93 -12.82 -5.41 -3.10
C LYS A 93 -12.06 -4.27 -2.40
N ILE A 94 -10.75 -4.15 -2.61
CA ILE A 94 -9.93 -3.08 -2.04
C ILE A 94 -10.39 -1.72 -2.56
N LYS A 95 -10.57 -1.59 -3.88
CA LYS A 95 -11.09 -0.36 -4.49
C LYS A 95 -12.44 0.04 -3.91
N ARG A 96 -13.34 -0.93 -3.73
CA ARG A 96 -14.70 -0.67 -3.24
C ARG A 96 -14.78 -0.36 -1.74
N PHE A 97 -13.95 -1.01 -0.91
CA PHE A 97 -14.14 -0.99 0.55
C PHE A 97 -13.02 -0.29 1.31
N LEU A 98 -11.78 -0.33 0.83
CA LEU A 98 -10.63 0.25 1.51
C LEU A 98 -10.27 1.64 0.96
N LEU A 99 -10.44 1.86 -0.35
CA LEU A 99 -10.12 3.13 -1.04
C LEU A 99 -11.29 4.10 -1.19
N CYS A 100 -12.53 3.73 -0.83
CA CYS A 100 -13.74 4.51 -1.10
C CYS A 100 -13.81 5.88 -0.42
N HIS A 101 -12.92 6.16 0.52
CA HIS A 101 -12.78 7.45 1.20
C HIS A 101 -11.36 8.01 1.11
N SER A 102 -10.58 7.54 0.14
CA SER A 102 -9.24 8.05 -0.12
C SER A 102 -9.28 9.53 -0.47
N CYS A 103 -8.30 10.28 0.01
CA CYS A 103 -8.04 11.66 -0.41
C CYS A 103 -7.16 11.76 -1.66
N VAL A 104 -6.72 10.63 -2.22
CA VAL A 104 -5.91 10.54 -3.43
C VAL A 104 -6.83 10.48 -4.66
N PRO A 105 -6.55 11.24 -5.74
CA PRO A 105 -7.31 11.16 -6.99
C PRO A 105 -7.33 9.74 -7.55
N GLU A 106 -8.43 9.35 -8.19
CA GLU A 106 -8.68 7.95 -8.59
C GLU A 106 -7.56 7.38 -9.48
N GLU A 107 -6.99 8.20 -10.36
CA GLU A 107 -5.88 7.84 -11.24
C GLU A 107 -4.57 7.51 -10.50
N TYR A 108 -4.42 7.95 -9.25
CA TYR A 108 -3.26 7.68 -8.40
C TYR A 108 -3.56 6.72 -7.25
N GLN A 109 -4.81 6.25 -7.10
CA GLN A 109 -5.18 5.35 -5.99
C GLN A 109 -4.56 3.96 -6.11
N ILE A 110 -4.24 3.52 -7.33
CA ILE A 110 -3.60 2.23 -7.60
C ILE A 110 -2.36 2.48 -8.45
N LEU A 111 -1.19 2.17 -7.90
CA LEU A 111 0.08 2.24 -8.59
C LEU A 111 0.65 0.83 -8.78
N LYS A 112 1.47 0.66 -9.83
CA LYS A 112 2.24 -0.55 -10.09
C LYS A 112 3.69 -0.30 -9.71
N TYR A 113 4.30 -1.25 -9.01
CA TYR A 113 5.73 -1.25 -8.67
C TYR A 113 6.31 -2.62 -9.00
N GLU A 114 7.31 -2.65 -9.86
CA GLU A 114 7.89 -3.89 -10.36
C GLU A 114 8.99 -4.39 -9.42
N ASP A 115 8.98 -5.70 -9.14
CA ASP A 115 10.05 -6.39 -8.44
C ASP A 115 11.25 -6.55 -9.39
N VAL A 116 12.23 -5.64 -9.30
CA VAL A 116 13.40 -5.61 -10.19
C VAL A 116 14.54 -6.45 -9.57
N PHE A 117 14.36 -7.77 -9.47
CA PHE A 117 15.40 -8.72 -9.05
C PHE A 117 15.70 -9.81 -10.08
#